data_AF-A0A260Q3Q1-F1
#
_entry.id   AF-A0A260Q3Q1-F1
#
_cell.length_a   1.000
_cell.length_b   1.000
_cell.length_c   1.000
_cell.angle_alpha   90.00
_cell.angle_beta   90.00
_cell.angle_gamma   90.00
#
_symmetry.space_group_name_H-M   'P 1'
#
loop_
_entity.id
_entity.type
_entity.pdbx_description
1 polymer ?
#
loop_
_entity_poly.entity_id
_entity_poly.type
_entity_poly.pdbx_seq_one_letter_code
_entity_poly.pdbx_strand_id
1 'polypeptide(L)'
;MGTEDDPFAGMTSAERKRAHERIILEFVYRPDDFDEIDERERPDFALRSNTDTEPIGVEITQMFPDGSHARVHMMPGYLESLWKGARHRHRDDVDRLQSTTVKVTDKDGNVKHENLPVVLVEHPPTRSDFHTVLAETIEGKSGLHYDYTEFQHINLIVLDWFRLDFNAQRYSASLLLNDRVRDALRTTPFREVHLLTYDTGPVRADDSSSSEDIRVEPVLKRVPLKELLLVDRFYCACAGIHEILSETERDDAADYLNRVACEFVTRRLGIGRIVSERGGPHVQFGAAAVTLTADAKFEILEYLEHSYGDAEPIEILERLTAEQEERLVQRLREGAFEPGLAYETHDPPSRSRRTRADLVDEA
;
A
#
# COMPACT_ATOMS: atom_id res chain seq x y z
N MET A 1 26.38 12.81 22.79
CA MET A 1 25.10 12.30 22.28
C MET A 1 24.31 11.85 23.48
N GLY A 2 23.26 12.58 23.84
CA GLY A 2 22.32 12.10 24.85
C GLY A 2 21.76 10.77 24.35
N THR A 3 21.77 9.75 25.19
CA THR A 3 20.93 8.58 24.98
C THR A 3 19.50 9.11 24.94
N GLU A 4 18.91 9.23 23.75
CA GLU A 4 17.45 9.26 23.68
C GLU A 4 16.98 8.03 24.44
N ASP A 5 16.25 8.27 25.53
CA ASP A 5 15.72 7.19 26.36
C ASP A 5 14.88 6.30 25.44
N ASP A 6 15.26 5.02 25.31
CA ASP A 6 14.49 4.03 24.55
C ASP A 6 13.03 4.13 25.05
N PRO A 7 12.06 4.56 24.23
CA PRO A 7 10.68 4.77 24.68
C PRO A 7 10.03 3.46 25.14
N PHE A 8 10.68 2.33 24.86
CA PHE A 8 10.27 0.99 25.27
C PHE A 8 11.13 0.41 26.40
N ALA A 9 11.95 1.23 27.07
CA ALA A 9 12.77 0.79 28.20
C ALA A 9 11.89 0.25 29.34
N GLY A 10 12.24 -0.92 29.88
CA GLY A 10 11.50 -1.57 30.95
C GLY A 10 10.24 -2.33 30.53
N MET A 11 9.81 -2.22 29.26
CA MET A 11 8.69 -3.01 28.73
C MET A 11 9.10 -4.47 28.47
N THR A 12 8.19 -5.39 28.74
CA THR A 12 8.29 -6.78 28.27
C THR A 12 8.20 -6.85 26.74
N SER A 13 8.60 -7.98 26.14
CA SER A 13 8.49 -8.15 24.69
C SER A 13 7.06 -8.02 24.17
N ALA A 14 6.05 -8.44 24.95
CA ALA A 14 4.65 -8.33 24.59
C ALA A 14 4.15 -6.89 24.63
N GLU A 15 4.50 -6.14 25.68
CA GLU A 15 4.18 -4.72 25.79
C GLU A 15 4.85 -3.90 24.68
N ARG A 16 6.13 -4.18 24.39
CA ARG A 16 6.85 -3.54 23.28
C ARG A 16 6.18 -3.83 21.94
N LYS A 17 5.76 -5.08 21.70
CA LYS A 17 5.04 -5.47 20.48
C LYS A 17 3.74 -4.66 20.35
N ARG A 18 2.92 -4.62 21.40
CA ARG A 18 1.64 -3.86 21.41
C ARG A 18 1.84 -2.37 21.20
N ALA A 19 2.80 -1.77 21.90
CA ALA A 19 3.13 -0.36 21.74
C ALA A 19 3.59 -0.06 20.29
N HIS A 20 4.33 -0.98 19.66
CA HIS A 20 4.73 -0.86 18.28
C HIS A 20 3.56 -0.98 17.30
N GLU A 21 2.66 -1.95 17.51
CA GLU A 21 1.43 -2.10 16.72
C GLU A 21 0.51 -0.87 16.86
N ARG A 22 0.43 -0.29 18.06
CA ARG A 22 -0.30 0.95 18.31
C ARG A 22 0.27 2.13 17.51
N ILE A 23 1.59 2.27 17.46
CA ILE A 23 2.24 3.30 16.62
C ILE A 23 1.89 3.09 15.14
N ILE A 24 1.92 1.84 14.66
CA ILE A 24 1.53 1.52 13.26
C ILE A 24 0.07 1.87 12.99
N LEU A 25 -0.84 1.58 13.92
CA LEU A 25 -2.25 1.95 13.83
C LEU A 25 -2.42 3.47 13.62
N GLU A 26 -1.71 4.24 14.44
CA GLU A 26 -1.78 5.71 14.46
C GLU A 26 -1.24 6.38 13.19
N PHE A 27 -0.43 5.67 12.38
CA PHE A 27 -0.04 6.12 11.05
C PHE A 27 -1.18 6.10 10.03
N VAL A 28 -2.21 5.28 10.25
CA VAL A 28 -3.34 5.13 9.32
C VAL A 28 -4.60 5.79 9.87
N TYR A 29 -4.80 5.71 11.18
CA TYR A 29 -6.00 6.18 11.87
C TYR A 29 -5.63 7.24 12.90
N ARG A 30 -6.38 8.34 12.94
CA ARG A 30 -6.23 9.32 14.01
C ARG A 30 -7.00 8.84 15.24
N PRO A 31 -6.37 8.72 16.42
CA PRO A 31 -7.08 8.30 17.62
C PRO A 31 -8.30 9.16 17.95
N ASP A 32 -8.22 10.46 17.68
CA ASP A 32 -9.29 11.43 17.97
C ASP A 32 -10.56 11.23 17.11
N ASP A 33 -10.48 10.42 16.04
CA ASP A 33 -11.64 10.08 15.22
C ASP A 33 -12.50 8.96 15.85
N PHE A 34 -12.08 8.40 17.01
CA PHE A 34 -12.72 7.25 17.65
C PHE A 34 -13.00 7.51 19.14
N ASP A 35 -14.17 7.09 19.60
CA ASP A 35 -14.54 7.15 21.02
C ASP A 35 -13.79 6.09 21.84
N GLU A 36 -13.51 4.95 21.21
CA GLU A 36 -12.88 3.80 21.84
C GLU A 36 -11.94 3.09 20.85
N ILE A 37 -10.75 2.75 21.32
CA ILE A 37 -9.82 1.86 20.63
C ILE A 37 -9.47 0.73 21.58
N ASP A 38 -10.02 -0.45 21.32
CA ASP A 38 -9.83 -1.64 22.11
C ASP A 38 -8.74 -2.54 21.50
N GLU A 39 -7.80 -2.98 22.33
CA GLU A 39 -6.73 -3.91 21.94
C GLU A 39 -7.23 -5.34 22.10
N ARG A 40 -7.19 -6.13 21.02
CA ARG A 40 -7.75 -7.49 20.99
C ARG A 40 -6.72 -8.48 20.47
N GLU A 41 -7.00 -9.78 20.64
CA GLU A 41 -6.17 -10.84 20.08
C GLU A 41 -6.44 -11.06 18.59
N ARG A 42 -7.68 -10.80 18.15
CA ARG A 42 -8.09 -10.94 16.76
C ARG A 42 -9.37 -10.14 16.46
N PRO A 43 -9.34 -9.19 15.50
CA PRO A 43 -8.13 -8.55 14.95
C PRO A 43 -7.35 -7.82 16.06
N ASP A 44 -6.14 -7.34 15.80
CA ASP A 44 -5.29 -6.68 16.82
C ASP A 44 -5.97 -5.46 17.50
N PHE A 45 -6.83 -4.75 16.76
CA PHE A 45 -7.60 -3.61 17.30
C PHE A 45 -9.06 -3.60 16.86
N ALA A 46 -9.94 -3.07 17.71
CA ALA A 46 -11.31 -2.68 17.39
C ALA A 46 -11.49 -1.17 17.60
N LEU A 47 -11.89 -0.45 16.54
CA LEU A 47 -12.07 1.00 16.55
C LEU A 47 -13.55 1.35 16.52
N ARG A 48 -14.08 2.05 17.53
CA ARG A 48 -15.48 2.47 17.60
C ARG A 48 -15.59 3.97 17.31
N SER A 49 -16.24 4.31 16.19
CA SER A 49 -16.65 5.68 15.87
C SER A 49 -17.86 6.09 16.71
N ASN A 50 -18.04 7.39 16.92
CA ASN A 50 -19.23 7.96 17.58
C ASN A 50 -20.52 7.79 16.76
N THR A 51 -20.43 7.56 15.44
CA THR A 51 -21.59 7.42 14.55
C THR A 51 -22.09 6.00 14.41
N ASP A 52 -21.27 5.00 14.73
CA ASP A 52 -21.51 3.63 14.30
C ASP A 52 -21.76 2.68 15.47
N THR A 53 -22.69 1.76 15.29
CA THR A 53 -23.04 0.77 16.33
C THR A 53 -21.99 -0.33 16.48
N GLU A 54 -21.37 -0.72 15.37
CA GLU A 54 -20.38 -1.79 15.30
C GLU A 54 -18.98 -1.21 15.07
N PRO A 55 -17.93 -1.75 15.71
CA PRO A 55 -16.57 -1.29 15.51
C PRO A 55 -15.99 -1.72 14.15
N ILE A 56 -14.91 -1.06 13.75
CA ILE A 56 -14.04 -1.46 12.64
C ILE A 56 -12.90 -2.31 13.22
N GLY A 57 -12.68 -3.49 12.66
CA GLY A 57 -11.54 -4.32 13.01
C GLY A 57 -10.27 -3.90 12.26
N VAL A 58 -9.11 -3.91 12.91
CA VAL A 58 -7.82 -3.64 12.27
C VAL A 58 -6.79 -4.69 12.65
N GLU A 59 -6.35 -5.44 11.65
CA GLU A 59 -5.23 -6.38 11.75
C GLU A 59 -3.93 -5.68 11.34
N ILE A 60 -2.87 -5.87 12.11
CA ILE A 60 -1.56 -5.26 11.85
C ILE A 60 -0.53 -6.37 11.64
N THR A 61 0.35 -6.14 10.67
CA THR A 61 1.46 -7.05 10.44
C THR A 61 2.68 -6.29 9.93
N GLN A 62 3.83 -6.90 10.13
CA GLN A 62 5.09 -6.41 9.60
C GLN A 62 5.62 -7.42 8.59
N MET A 63 6.12 -6.91 7.48
CA MET A 63 6.60 -7.69 6.36
C MET A 63 8.11 -7.54 6.24
N PHE A 64 8.83 -8.65 6.32
CA PHE A 64 10.29 -8.69 6.23
C PHE A 64 10.74 -9.55 5.04
N PRO A 65 11.91 -9.25 4.43
CA PRO A 65 12.52 -10.12 3.43
C PRO A 65 12.65 -11.58 3.84
N ASP A 66 13.08 -11.82 5.08
CA ASP A 66 13.22 -13.12 5.68
C ASP A 66 13.25 -13.01 7.21
N GLY A 67 13.29 -14.16 7.89
CA GLY A 67 13.36 -14.21 9.35
C GLY A 67 14.65 -13.60 9.93
N SER A 68 15.74 -13.55 9.17
CA SER A 68 17.01 -12.97 9.61
C SER A 68 16.90 -11.45 9.67
N HIS A 69 16.27 -10.82 8.66
CA HIS A 69 15.92 -9.40 8.67
C HIS A 69 14.97 -9.07 9.82
N ALA A 70 13.92 -9.88 10.03
CA ALA A 70 13.01 -9.71 11.17
C ALA A 70 13.76 -9.71 12.50
N ARG A 71 14.69 -10.65 12.71
CA ARG A 71 15.51 -10.70 13.94
C ARG A 71 16.42 -9.48 14.08
N VAL A 72 17.07 -9.06 13.00
CA VAL A 72 17.95 -7.87 13.01
C VAL A 72 17.20 -6.61 13.45
N HIS A 73 15.96 -6.43 12.99
CA HIS A 73 15.15 -5.26 13.31
C HIS A 73 14.41 -5.38 14.65
N MET A 74 13.95 -6.58 15.03
CA MET A 74 13.09 -6.77 16.19
C MET A 74 13.83 -7.20 17.45
N MET A 75 15.09 -7.64 17.36
CA MET A 75 15.89 -8.03 18.53
C MET A 75 16.86 -6.92 18.90
N PRO A 76 16.60 -6.16 20.00
CA PRO A 76 17.46 -5.05 20.40
C PRO A 76 18.93 -5.48 20.55
N GLY A 77 19.83 -4.69 19.97
CA GLY A 77 21.27 -4.92 20.02
C GLY A 77 21.77 -6.13 19.22
N TYR A 78 20.91 -6.85 18.47
CA TYR A 78 21.37 -8.03 17.74
C TYR A 78 22.37 -7.66 16.64
N LEU A 79 22.05 -6.67 15.81
CA LEU A 79 22.98 -6.18 14.77
C LEU A 79 24.30 -5.69 15.37
N GLU A 80 24.25 -4.93 16.47
CA GLU A 80 25.45 -4.46 17.17
C GLU A 80 26.28 -5.63 17.71
N SER A 81 25.63 -6.68 18.21
CA SER A 81 26.32 -7.87 18.68
C SER A 81 27.03 -8.62 17.54
N LEU A 82 26.39 -8.74 16.37
CA LEU A 82 27.00 -9.31 15.17
C LEU A 82 28.20 -8.47 14.71
N TRP A 83 28.05 -7.14 14.71
CA TRP A 83 29.14 -6.21 14.41
C TRP A 83 30.34 -6.43 15.34
N LYS A 84 30.09 -6.67 16.63
CA LYS A 84 31.13 -6.99 17.64
C LYS A 84 31.70 -8.41 17.52
N GLY A 85 31.30 -9.19 16.50
CA GLY A 85 31.77 -10.54 16.27
C GLY A 85 31.11 -11.60 17.16
N ALA A 86 29.95 -11.31 17.75
CA ALA A 86 29.19 -12.32 18.46
C ALA A 86 28.68 -13.41 17.51
N ARG A 87 28.37 -14.60 18.07
CA ARG A 87 27.78 -15.69 17.29
C ARG A 87 26.34 -15.36 16.87
N HIS A 88 25.97 -15.83 15.68
CA HIS A 88 24.59 -15.86 15.23
C HIS A 88 23.69 -16.57 16.24
N ARG A 89 22.48 -16.04 16.43
CA ARG A 89 21.48 -16.62 17.34
C ARG A 89 20.63 -17.69 16.67
N HIS A 90 20.51 -17.66 15.34
CA HIS A 90 19.76 -18.64 14.56
C HIS A 90 20.61 -19.25 13.45
N ARG A 91 20.31 -20.50 13.07
CA ARG A 91 21.03 -21.20 11.98
C ARG A 91 20.91 -20.45 10.66
N ASP A 92 19.69 -20.02 10.31
CA ASP A 92 19.42 -19.29 9.06
C ASP A 92 20.14 -17.93 8.99
N ASP A 93 20.57 -17.38 10.12
CA ASP A 93 21.35 -16.12 10.12
C ASP A 93 22.79 -16.35 9.65
N VAL A 94 23.35 -17.55 9.86
CA VAL A 94 24.74 -17.87 9.51
C VAL A 94 24.97 -17.73 8.01
N ASP A 95 24.02 -18.23 7.22
CA ASP A 95 24.11 -18.21 5.75
C ASP A 95 23.68 -16.85 5.17
N ARG A 96 22.94 -16.02 5.93
CA ARG A 96 22.36 -14.75 5.44
C ARG A 96 23.12 -13.50 5.88
N LEU A 97 23.74 -13.51 7.07
CA LEU A 97 24.36 -12.36 7.71
C LEU A 97 25.85 -12.62 7.93
N GLN A 98 26.68 -12.36 6.92
CA GLN A 98 28.11 -12.64 7.03
C GLN A 98 28.85 -11.52 7.79
N SER A 99 29.30 -11.83 9.00
CA SER A 99 30.15 -10.93 9.78
C SER A 99 31.59 -11.07 9.31
N THR A 100 32.14 -10.00 8.72
CA THR A 100 33.50 -9.98 8.15
C THR A 100 34.14 -8.60 8.31
N THR A 101 35.38 -8.44 7.83
CA THR A 101 36.07 -7.15 7.76
C THR A 101 36.30 -6.76 6.30
N VAL A 102 36.07 -5.50 5.98
CA VAL A 102 36.32 -4.96 4.62
C VAL A 102 37.35 -3.84 4.63
N LYS A 103 37.99 -3.68 3.49
CA LYS A 103 38.89 -2.57 3.18
C LYS A 103 38.11 -1.49 2.42
N VAL A 104 38.09 -0.27 2.97
CA VAL A 104 37.44 0.90 2.35
C VAL A 104 38.51 1.78 1.73
N THR A 105 38.36 2.08 0.45
CA THR A 105 39.27 2.96 -0.31
C THR A 105 38.53 4.18 -0.82
N ASP A 106 39.23 5.30 -1.02
CA ASP A 106 38.68 6.42 -1.80
C ASP A 106 38.77 6.16 -3.31
N LYS A 107 38.19 7.06 -4.10
CA LYS A 107 38.19 7.00 -5.57
C LYS A 107 39.59 6.93 -6.18
N ASP A 108 40.62 7.38 -5.46
CA ASP A 108 42.01 7.42 -5.90
C ASP A 108 42.77 6.14 -5.45
N GLY A 109 42.07 5.20 -4.79
CA GLY A 109 42.63 3.94 -4.31
C GLY A 109 43.35 4.03 -2.97
N ASN A 110 43.33 5.19 -2.31
CA ASN A 110 43.95 5.31 -0.99
C ASN A 110 43.08 4.64 0.06
N VAL A 111 43.70 3.84 0.92
CA VAL A 111 43.01 3.17 2.02
C VAL A 111 42.53 4.20 3.04
N LYS A 112 41.23 4.20 3.34
CA LYS A 112 40.64 4.94 4.47
C LYS A 112 40.49 4.04 5.70
N HIS A 113 40.13 2.78 5.49
CA HIS A 113 40.02 1.78 6.56
C HIS A 113 40.50 0.42 6.04
N GLU A 114 41.38 -0.27 6.78
CA GLU A 114 41.94 -1.56 6.35
C GLU A 114 41.09 -2.76 6.82
N ASN A 115 40.49 -2.70 8.02
CA ASN A 115 39.75 -3.81 8.64
C ASN A 115 38.45 -3.30 9.28
N LEU A 116 37.58 -2.65 8.50
CA LEU A 116 36.30 -2.17 9.03
C LEU A 116 35.36 -3.37 9.23
N PRO A 117 34.92 -3.68 10.46
CA PRO A 117 33.94 -4.75 10.68
C PRO A 117 32.60 -4.38 10.04
N VAL A 118 32.01 -5.32 9.32
CA VAL A 118 30.73 -5.18 8.62
C VAL A 118 29.91 -6.47 8.72
N VAL A 119 28.60 -6.34 8.56
CA VAL A 119 27.69 -7.46 8.34
C VAL A 119 27.19 -7.36 6.90
N LEU A 120 27.59 -8.32 6.05
CA LEU A 120 27.18 -8.39 4.65
C LEU A 120 25.93 -9.26 4.50
N VAL A 121 25.04 -8.85 3.60
CA VAL A 121 23.86 -9.61 3.17
C VAL A 121 24.14 -10.10 1.75
N GLU A 122 24.43 -11.40 1.58
CA GLU A 122 24.83 -11.97 0.27
C GLU A 122 23.71 -12.01 -0.77
N HIS A 123 22.47 -12.03 -0.32
CA HIS A 123 21.28 -12.08 -1.16
C HIS A 123 20.34 -10.93 -0.78
N PRO A 124 20.61 -9.70 -1.25
CA PRO A 124 19.71 -8.59 -0.98
C PRO A 124 18.33 -8.91 -1.56
N PRO A 125 17.25 -8.54 -0.86
CA PRO A 125 15.91 -8.80 -1.33
C PRO A 125 15.66 -8.18 -2.71
N THR A 126 15.00 -8.92 -3.58
CA THR A 126 14.59 -8.45 -4.90
C THR A 126 13.14 -7.95 -4.87
N ARG A 127 12.73 -7.25 -5.93
CA ARG A 127 11.33 -6.88 -6.14
C ARG A 127 10.41 -8.11 -6.25
N SER A 128 10.90 -9.19 -6.85
CA SER A 128 10.16 -10.45 -6.94
C SER A 128 9.92 -11.07 -5.56
N ASP A 129 10.91 -10.97 -4.67
CA ASP A 129 10.78 -11.41 -3.28
C ASP A 129 9.74 -10.55 -2.55
N PHE A 130 9.78 -9.22 -2.73
CA PHE A 130 8.77 -8.32 -2.16
C PHE A 130 7.36 -8.71 -2.58
N HIS A 131 7.10 -8.89 -3.88
CA HIS A 131 5.77 -9.26 -4.36
C HIS A 131 5.31 -10.61 -3.81
N THR A 132 6.24 -11.55 -3.71
CA THR A 132 5.98 -12.88 -3.15
C THR A 132 5.58 -12.78 -1.68
N VAL A 133 6.38 -12.10 -0.86
CA VAL A 133 6.12 -11.96 0.57
C VAL A 133 4.89 -11.10 0.85
N LEU A 134 4.63 -10.06 0.05
CA LEU A 134 3.42 -9.22 0.18
C LEU A 134 2.16 -10.04 -0.09
N ALA A 135 2.14 -10.81 -1.18
CA ALA A 135 1.02 -11.70 -1.48
C ALA A 135 0.81 -12.74 -0.37
N GLU A 136 1.88 -13.40 0.09
CA GLU A 136 1.83 -14.39 1.17
C GLU A 136 1.36 -13.79 2.50
N THR A 137 1.74 -12.55 2.78
CA THR A 137 1.30 -11.82 3.98
C THR A 137 -0.20 -11.57 3.92
N ILE A 138 -0.72 -11.09 2.78
CA ILE A 138 -2.16 -10.85 2.58
C ILE A 138 -2.92 -12.18 2.66
N GLU A 139 -2.47 -13.21 1.95
CA GLU A 139 -3.08 -14.55 1.91
C GLU A 139 -3.11 -15.19 3.30
N GLY A 140 -1.97 -15.17 4.01
CA GLY A 140 -1.84 -15.74 5.35
C GLY A 140 -2.75 -15.05 6.37
N LYS A 141 -2.85 -13.72 6.31
CA LYS A 141 -3.76 -12.97 7.19
C LYS A 141 -5.22 -13.14 6.79
N SER A 142 -5.52 -13.34 5.51
CA SER A 142 -6.88 -13.62 5.01
C SER A 142 -7.39 -15.00 5.46
N GLY A 143 -6.49 -15.97 5.65
CA GLY A 143 -6.81 -17.31 6.15
C GLY A 143 -7.10 -17.38 7.65
N LEU A 144 -6.94 -16.27 8.38
CA LEU A 144 -7.31 -16.22 9.80
C LEU A 144 -8.83 -16.19 9.95
N HIS A 145 -9.36 -17.01 10.85
CA HIS A 145 -10.78 -17.01 11.18
C HIS A 145 -11.08 -15.81 12.09
N TYR A 146 -11.59 -14.73 11.51
CA TYR A 146 -12.18 -13.59 12.22
C TYR A 146 -13.68 -13.78 12.35
N ASP A 147 -14.26 -13.26 13.44
CA ASP A 147 -15.70 -13.13 13.57
C ASP A 147 -16.17 -11.82 12.92
N TYR A 148 -16.53 -11.88 11.65
CA TYR A 148 -17.02 -10.72 10.90
C TYR A 148 -18.41 -10.25 11.36
N THR A 149 -19.08 -10.95 12.28
CA THR A 149 -20.36 -10.49 12.83
C THR A 149 -20.19 -9.47 13.96
N GLU A 150 -18.98 -9.34 14.52
CA GLU A 150 -18.67 -8.34 15.55
C GLU A 150 -18.19 -7.01 14.98
N PHE A 151 -17.91 -6.94 13.67
CA PHE A 151 -17.30 -5.77 13.03
C PHE A 151 -18.07 -5.39 11.78
N GLN A 152 -18.16 -4.10 11.49
CA GLN A 152 -18.65 -3.62 10.20
C GLN A 152 -17.81 -4.19 9.04
N HIS A 153 -16.50 -4.22 9.25
CA HIS A 153 -15.49 -4.75 8.36
C HIS A 153 -14.15 -4.85 9.09
N ILE A 154 -13.18 -5.50 8.45
CA ILE A 154 -11.81 -5.60 8.95
C ILE A 154 -10.86 -5.05 7.89
N ASN A 155 -9.91 -4.23 8.31
CA ASN A 155 -8.82 -3.70 7.48
C ASN A 155 -7.49 -4.33 7.87
N LEU A 156 -6.56 -4.42 6.92
CA LEU A 156 -5.19 -4.90 7.14
C LEU A 156 -4.19 -3.75 6.98
N ILE A 157 -3.29 -3.58 7.93
CA ILE A 157 -2.12 -2.70 7.81
C ILE A 157 -0.85 -3.56 7.73
N VAL A 158 -0.04 -3.33 6.70
CA VAL A 158 1.24 -4.01 6.48
C VAL A 158 2.37 -2.97 6.56
N LEU A 159 3.26 -3.09 7.54
CA LEU A 159 4.50 -2.31 7.58
C LEU A 159 5.61 -3.00 6.78
N ASP A 160 6.12 -2.31 5.76
CA ASP A 160 7.15 -2.81 4.85
C ASP A 160 8.58 -2.57 5.35
N TRP A 161 9.34 -3.65 5.51
CA TRP A 161 10.78 -3.62 5.82
C TRP A 161 11.69 -3.97 4.63
N PHE A 162 11.17 -4.18 3.43
CA PHE A 162 11.99 -4.43 2.24
C PHE A 162 12.81 -3.22 1.82
N ARG A 163 12.36 -2.00 2.16
CA ARG A 163 12.99 -0.74 1.75
C ARG A 163 13.28 -0.72 0.25
N LEU A 164 12.26 -1.07 -0.55
CA LEU A 164 12.34 -0.83 -1.98
C LEU A 164 12.59 0.66 -2.21
N ASP A 165 13.31 1.01 -3.28
CA ASP A 165 13.50 2.41 -3.71
C ASP A 165 12.17 3.00 -4.22
N PHE A 166 11.19 3.10 -3.33
CA PHE A 166 9.87 3.65 -3.59
C PHE A 166 9.98 5.17 -3.63
N ASN A 167 9.63 5.74 -4.77
CA ASN A 167 9.57 7.19 -4.97
C ASN A 167 8.12 7.57 -5.23
N ALA A 168 7.45 8.19 -4.27
CA ALA A 168 6.02 8.50 -4.38
C ALA A 168 5.68 9.45 -5.54
N GLN A 169 6.65 10.22 -6.06
CA GLN A 169 6.45 11.14 -7.20
C GLN A 169 6.60 10.46 -8.56
N ARG A 170 7.17 9.25 -8.60
CA ARG A 170 7.53 8.56 -9.85
C ARG A 170 7.19 7.07 -9.82
N TYR A 171 6.35 6.64 -8.88
CA TYR A 171 6.06 5.22 -8.74
C TYR A 171 5.09 4.77 -9.83
N SER A 172 5.37 3.58 -10.38
CA SER A 172 4.43 2.80 -11.18
C SER A 172 3.70 1.84 -10.26
N ALA A 173 2.42 1.58 -10.52
CA ALA A 173 1.66 0.53 -9.85
C ALA A 173 2.37 -0.84 -9.96
N SER A 174 3.09 -1.10 -11.06
CA SER A 174 3.87 -2.35 -11.25
C SER A 174 5.04 -2.52 -10.26
N LEU A 175 5.46 -1.46 -9.56
CA LEU A 175 6.41 -1.58 -8.45
C LEU A 175 5.81 -2.37 -7.28
N LEU A 176 4.52 -2.20 -7.02
CA LEU A 176 3.83 -2.80 -5.89
C LEU A 176 2.93 -3.98 -6.28
N LEU A 177 2.39 -3.96 -7.51
CA LEU A 177 1.35 -4.87 -7.98
C LEU A 177 1.86 -5.73 -9.14
N ASN A 178 2.27 -6.96 -8.84
CA ASN A 178 2.33 -8.03 -9.84
C ASN A 178 1.04 -8.86 -9.82
N ASP A 179 0.90 -9.82 -10.73
CA ASP A 179 -0.32 -10.62 -10.82
C ASP A 179 -0.63 -11.40 -9.53
N ARG A 180 0.38 -11.90 -8.82
CA ARG A 180 0.17 -12.60 -7.54
C ARG A 180 -0.39 -11.66 -6.46
N VAL A 181 0.16 -10.45 -6.32
CA VAL A 181 -0.35 -9.45 -5.37
C VAL A 181 -1.77 -9.02 -5.74
N ARG A 182 -2.04 -8.83 -7.04
CA ARG A 182 -3.39 -8.51 -7.53
C ARG A 182 -4.39 -9.60 -7.19
N ASP A 183 -4.01 -10.87 -7.33
CA ASP A 183 -4.84 -12.03 -6.98
C ASP A 183 -5.14 -12.08 -5.47
N ALA A 184 -4.12 -11.86 -4.65
CA ALA A 184 -4.27 -11.78 -3.19
C ALA A 184 -5.21 -10.63 -2.78
N LEU A 185 -5.07 -9.45 -3.40
CA LEU A 185 -5.95 -8.30 -3.14
C LEU A 185 -7.39 -8.52 -3.61
N ARG A 186 -7.62 -9.24 -4.71
CA ARG A 186 -8.98 -9.54 -5.19
C ARG A 186 -9.72 -10.50 -4.26
N THR A 187 -9.00 -11.48 -3.72
CA THR A 187 -9.60 -12.57 -2.93
C THR A 187 -9.63 -12.30 -1.43
N THR A 188 -8.86 -11.33 -0.94
CA THR A 188 -8.83 -11.02 0.50
C THR A 188 -10.16 -10.45 1.02
N PRO A 189 -10.64 -10.93 2.18
CA PRO A 189 -11.86 -10.44 2.82
C PRO A 189 -11.68 -9.08 3.49
N PHE A 190 -10.44 -8.60 3.68
CA PHE A 190 -10.21 -7.28 4.25
C PHE A 190 -10.84 -6.20 3.36
N ARG A 191 -11.56 -5.24 3.95
CA ARG A 191 -12.16 -4.15 3.16
C ARG A 191 -11.08 -3.27 2.55
N GLU A 192 -10.07 -2.93 3.33
CA GLU A 192 -8.89 -2.21 2.87
C GLU A 192 -7.60 -2.94 3.25
N VAL A 193 -6.56 -2.74 2.44
CA VAL A 193 -5.19 -3.19 2.71
C VAL A 193 -4.27 -1.98 2.57
N HIS A 194 -3.71 -1.51 3.68
CA HIS A 194 -2.81 -0.36 3.73
C HIS A 194 -1.37 -0.85 3.81
N LEU A 195 -0.54 -0.48 2.85
CA LEU A 195 0.90 -0.71 2.90
C LEU A 195 1.59 0.55 3.42
N LEU A 196 2.34 0.43 4.51
CA LEU A 196 3.22 1.49 5.02
C LEU A 196 4.62 1.23 4.50
N THR A 197 5.13 2.08 3.62
CA THR A 197 6.46 1.95 2.99
C THR A 197 7.21 3.28 3.02
N TYR A 198 8.54 3.23 3.01
CA TYR A 198 9.37 4.44 3.08
C TYR A 198 9.56 5.05 1.69
N ASP A 199 9.27 6.34 1.55
CA ASP A 199 9.58 7.13 0.38
C ASP A 199 11.06 7.53 0.40
N THR A 200 11.80 7.07 -0.61
CA THR A 200 13.21 7.40 -0.85
C THR A 200 13.37 8.44 -1.96
N GLY A 201 12.27 9.02 -2.46
CA GLY A 201 12.29 10.10 -3.44
C GLY A 201 12.98 11.37 -2.92
N PRO A 202 13.54 12.21 -3.81
CA PRO A 202 14.08 13.50 -3.42
C PRO A 202 12.95 14.39 -2.89
N VAL A 203 13.18 15.07 -1.76
CA VAL A 203 12.27 16.14 -1.30
C VAL A 203 12.24 17.19 -2.40
N ARG A 204 11.04 17.62 -2.81
CA ARG A 204 10.90 18.78 -3.68
C ARG A 204 11.61 19.94 -3.00
N ALA A 205 12.72 20.37 -3.59
CA ALA A 205 13.42 21.57 -3.18
C ALA A 205 12.53 22.75 -3.56
N ASP A 206 11.53 23.05 -2.73
CA ASP A 206 10.82 24.31 -2.81
C ASP A 206 11.83 25.40 -2.41
N ASP A 207 12.41 26.03 -3.44
CA ASP A 207 12.93 27.40 -3.49
C ASP A 207 13.74 27.92 -2.30
N SER A 208 14.66 27.13 -1.74
CA SER A 208 15.74 27.70 -0.94
C SER A 208 17.11 27.16 -1.34
N SER A 209 17.83 28.05 -1.99
CA SER A 209 19.23 27.96 -2.40
C SER A 209 20.15 27.70 -1.21
N SER A 210 20.53 26.44 -0.98
CA SER A 210 21.83 26.13 -0.38
C SER A 210 22.25 24.71 -0.76
N SER A 211 23.33 24.62 -1.52
CA SER A 211 23.94 23.43 -2.09
C SER A 211 24.71 22.59 -1.06
N GLU A 212 24.10 22.28 0.09
CA GLU A 212 24.69 21.35 1.05
C GLU A 212 23.90 20.04 1.05
N ASP A 213 24.62 18.93 1.20
CA ASP A 213 24.13 17.53 1.23
C ASP A 213 23.07 17.33 2.34
N ILE A 214 21.85 17.79 2.11
CA ILE A 214 20.71 17.46 2.98
C ILE A 214 20.40 15.99 2.73
N ARG A 215 20.91 15.13 3.62
CA ARG A 215 20.43 13.75 3.72
C ARG A 215 18.94 13.81 4.06
N VAL A 216 18.13 13.52 3.06
CA VAL A 216 16.68 13.40 3.22
C VAL A 216 16.41 12.21 4.14
N GLU A 217 15.76 12.48 5.27
CA GLU A 217 15.24 11.40 6.12
C GLU A 217 14.10 10.70 5.37
N PRO A 218 14.13 9.36 5.22
CA PRO A 218 13.05 8.62 4.58
C PRO A 218 11.72 8.89 5.30
N VAL A 219 10.68 9.22 4.53
CA VAL A 219 9.35 9.50 5.09
C VAL A 219 8.45 8.28 4.90
N LEU A 220 7.84 7.79 5.98
CA LEU A 220 6.87 6.71 5.88
C LEU A 220 5.61 7.20 5.16
N LYS A 221 5.15 6.45 4.14
CA LYS A 221 3.96 6.73 3.33
C LYS A 221 2.97 5.58 3.44
N ARG A 222 1.69 5.92 3.42
CA ARG A 222 0.56 4.98 3.30
C ARG A 222 0.19 4.80 1.83
N VAL A 223 0.04 3.56 1.40
CA VAL A 223 -0.48 3.19 0.07
C VAL A 223 -1.71 2.28 0.23
N PRO A 224 -2.93 2.72 -0.13
CA PRO A 224 -4.12 1.89 -0.12
C PRO A 224 -4.10 0.92 -1.31
N LEU A 225 -3.66 -0.32 -1.11
CA LEU A 225 -3.37 -1.26 -2.20
C LEU A 225 -4.61 -1.66 -3.02
N LYS A 226 -5.78 -1.78 -2.39
CA LYS A 226 -7.04 -2.08 -3.11
C LYS A 226 -7.47 -0.92 -4.01
N GLU A 227 -7.35 0.32 -3.53
CA GLU A 227 -7.61 1.51 -4.34
C GLU A 227 -6.61 1.62 -5.50
N LEU A 228 -5.32 1.43 -5.24
CA LEU A 228 -4.30 1.41 -6.30
C LEU A 228 -4.62 0.37 -7.37
N LEU A 229 -5.03 -0.83 -6.98
CA LEU A 229 -5.47 -1.88 -7.92
C LEU A 229 -6.68 -1.45 -8.74
N LEU A 230 -7.68 -0.85 -8.10
CA LEU A 230 -8.88 -0.37 -8.77
C LEU A 230 -8.55 0.68 -9.82
N VAL A 231 -7.77 1.71 -9.44
CA VAL A 231 -7.39 2.81 -10.33
C VAL A 231 -6.51 2.32 -11.48
N ASP A 232 -5.49 1.49 -11.21
CA ASP A 232 -4.62 0.90 -12.23
C ASP A 232 -5.42 0.14 -13.30
N ARG A 233 -6.34 -0.73 -12.87
CA ARG A 233 -7.10 -1.58 -13.78
C ARG A 233 -8.21 -0.84 -14.50
N PHE A 234 -8.85 0.12 -13.84
CA PHE A 234 -9.87 0.96 -14.48
C PHE A 234 -9.24 1.88 -15.53
N TYR A 235 -8.13 2.53 -15.21
CA TYR A 235 -7.38 3.34 -16.18
C TYR A 235 -6.96 2.53 -17.40
N CYS A 236 -6.29 1.39 -17.20
CA CYS A 236 -5.80 0.59 -18.32
C CYS A 236 -6.97 0.04 -19.17
N ALA A 237 -8.11 -0.28 -18.55
CA ALA A 237 -9.32 -0.65 -19.27
C ALA A 237 -9.83 0.52 -20.14
N CYS A 238 -10.00 1.71 -19.57
CA CYS A 238 -10.42 2.90 -20.33
C CYS A 238 -9.47 3.20 -21.51
N ALA A 239 -8.16 3.20 -21.27
CA ALA A 239 -7.17 3.47 -22.32
C ALA A 239 -7.24 2.43 -23.45
N GLY A 240 -7.32 1.15 -23.09
CA GLY A 240 -7.40 0.07 -24.07
C GLY A 240 -8.73 0.03 -24.84
N ILE A 241 -9.84 0.30 -24.17
CA ILE A 241 -11.16 0.44 -24.81
C ILE A 241 -11.16 1.62 -25.77
N HIS A 242 -10.65 2.77 -25.34
CA HIS A 242 -10.58 3.97 -26.17
C HIS A 242 -9.78 3.70 -27.46
N GLU A 243 -8.64 3.04 -27.37
CA GLU A 243 -7.86 2.68 -28.57
C GLU A 243 -8.63 1.73 -29.49
N ILE A 244 -9.29 0.71 -28.93
CA ILE A 244 -10.13 -0.24 -29.70
C ILE A 244 -11.30 0.47 -30.39
N LEU A 245 -11.87 1.49 -29.77
CA LEU A 245 -13.05 2.22 -30.26
C LEU A 245 -12.73 3.47 -31.07
N SER A 246 -11.48 3.93 -31.10
CA SER A 246 -11.06 5.15 -31.81
C SER A 246 -11.35 5.14 -33.31
N GLU A 247 -11.65 3.96 -33.87
CA GLU A 247 -12.10 3.77 -35.25
C GLU A 247 -13.60 4.05 -35.45
N THR A 248 -14.35 4.36 -34.38
CA THR A 248 -15.80 4.59 -34.41
C THR A 248 -16.13 6.02 -33.94
N GLU A 249 -16.60 6.88 -34.85
CA GLU A 249 -17.03 8.25 -34.51
C GLU A 249 -18.30 8.21 -33.62
N ARG A 250 -18.15 8.47 -32.32
CA ARG A 250 -19.27 8.59 -31.36
C ARG A 250 -19.16 9.90 -30.56
N ASP A 251 -20.27 10.65 -30.52
CA ASP A 251 -20.38 11.94 -29.84
C ASP A 251 -20.51 11.81 -28.29
N ASP A 252 -20.82 10.62 -27.76
CA ASP A 252 -20.97 10.31 -26.32
C ASP A 252 -19.79 9.51 -25.75
N ALA A 253 -18.58 9.75 -26.27
CA ALA A 253 -17.43 8.89 -26.06
C ALA A 253 -17.08 8.64 -24.58
N ALA A 254 -17.16 9.63 -23.69
CA ALA A 254 -16.75 9.50 -22.30
C ALA A 254 -17.74 8.66 -21.46
N ASP A 255 -19.05 8.94 -21.54
CA ASP A 255 -20.07 8.20 -20.79
C ASP A 255 -20.17 6.75 -21.25
N TYR A 256 -20.12 6.51 -22.56
CA TYR A 256 -20.07 5.16 -23.11
C TYR A 256 -18.80 4.42 -22.70
N LEU A 257 -17.62 5.08 -22.79
CA LEU A 257 -16.35 4.51 -22.34
C LEU A 257 -16.38 4.14 -20.86
N ASN A 258 -16.93 5.02 -20.01
CA ASN A 258 -17.09 4.78 -18.58
C ASN A 258 -17.93 3.52 -18.30
N ARG A 259 -19.08 3.40 -18.97
CA ARG A 259 -19.97 2.23 -18.82
C ARG A 259 -19.28 0.93 -19.22
N VAL A 260 -18.67 0.91 -20.41
CA VAL A 260 -17.97 -0.30 -20.91
C VAL A 260 -16.77 -0.64 -20.01
N ALA A 261 -16.04 0.35 -19.50
CA ALA A 261 -14.94 0.12 -18.56
C ALA A 261 -15.45 -0.44 -17.22
N CYS A 262 -16.53 0.12 -16.66
CA CYS A 262 -17.15 -0.40 -15.43
C CYS A 262 -17.55 -1.87 -15.57
N GLU A 263 -18.22 -2.20 -16.67
CA GLU A 263 -18.64 -3.55 -17.00
C GLU A 263 -17.45 -4.50 -17.16
N PHE A 264 -16.44 -4.10 -17.93
CA PHE A 264 -15.27 -4.90 -18.19
C PHE A 264 -14.45 -5.17 -16.92
N VAL A 265 -14.17 -4.14 -16.12
CA VAL A 265 -13.38 -4.25 -14.88
C VAL A 265 -14.06 -5.16 -13.87
N THR A 266 -15.37 -5.03 -13.69
CA THR A 266 -16.11 -5.85 -12.73
C THR A 266 -16.27 -7.29 -13.23
N ARG A 267 -16.78 -7.50 -14.45
CA ARG A 267 -17.06 -8.86 -14.95
C ARG A 267 -15.82 -9.61 -15.40
N ARG A 268 -14.93 -8.98 -16.19
CA ARG A 268 -13.77 -9.67 -16.79
C ARG A 268 -12.57 -9.69 -15.88
N LEU A 269 -12.32 -8.60 -15.15
CA LEU A 269 -11.20 -8.54 -14.21
C LEU A 269 -11.61 -8.97 -12.79
N GLY A 270 -12.90 -9.13 -12.50
CA GLY A 270 -13.35 -9.56 -11.17
C GLY A 270 -13.00 -8.54 -10.08
N ILE A 271 -12.98 -7.25 -10.43
CA ILE A 271 -12.62 -6.18 -9.50
C ILE A 271 -13.87 -5.38 -9.16
N GLY A 272 -14.26 -5.45 -7.89
CA GLY A 272 -15.32 -4.63 -7.35
C GLY A 272 -16.72 -4.97 -7.89
N ARG A 273 -17.63 -4.02 -7.72
CA ARG A 273 -19.01 -4.07 -8.19
C ARG A 273 -19.40 -2.71 -8.78
N ILE A 274 -20.38 -2.71 -9.68
CA ILE A 274 -20.90 -1.48 -10.28
C ILE A 274 -21.98 -0.92 -9.34
N VAL A 275 -21.85 0.35 -8.99
CA VAL A 275 -22.83 1.09 -8.19
C VAL A 275 -23.23 2.39 -8.89
N SER A 276 -24.43 2.89 -8.60
CA SER A 276 -24.86 4.22 -9.02
C SER A 276 -24.54 5.24 -7.93
N GLU A 277 -23.68 6.19 -8.26
CA GLU A 277 -23.22 7.24 -7.35
C GLU A 277 -23.15 8.56 -8.10
N ARG A 278 -23.58 9.65 -7.45
CA ARG A 278 -23.63 10.99 -8.06
C ARG A 278 -24.32 11.03 -9.44
N GLY A 279 -25.27 10.12 -9.69
CA GLY A 279 -26.01 10.02 -10.94
C GLY A 279 -25.31 9.25 -12.07
N GLY A 280 -24.20 8.56 -11.80
CA GLY A 280 -23.45 7.80 -12.81
C GLY A 280 -22.85 6.48 -12.30
N PRO A 281 -22.42 5.60 -13.21
CA PRO A 281 -21.81 4.33 -12.84
C PRO A 281 -20.41 4.52 -12.27
N HIS A 282 -20.13 3.81 -11.19
CA HIS A 282 -18.81 3.73 -10.57
C HIS A 282 -18.45 2.26 -10.34
N VAL A 283 -17.15 1.94 -10.42
CA VAL A 283 -16.64 0.66 -9.92
C VAL A 283 -16.21 0.84 -8.47
N GLN A 284 -16.91 0.21 -7.54
CA GLN A 284 -16.57 0.20 -6.12
C GLN A 284 -15.77 -1.04 -5.75
N PHE A 285 -14.60 -0.87 -5.13
CA PHE A 285 -13.75 -1.95 -4.64
C PHE A 285 -13.11 -1.58 -3.30
N GLY A 286 -13.43 -2.34 -2.24
CA GLY A 286 -13.05 -1.97 -0.88
C GLY A 286 -13.80 -0.71 -0.45
N ALA A 287 -13.06 0.28 0.09
CA ALA A 287 -13.57 1.59 0.49
C ALA A 287 -13.48 2.68 -0.59
N ALA A 288 -13.05 2.33 -1.82
CA ALA A 288 -12.90 3.28 -2.92
C ALA A 288 -13.91 2.98 -4.03
N ALA A 289 -14.31 4.02 -4.77
CA ALA A 289 -14.93 3.86 -6.07
C ALA A 289 -14.29 4.77 -7.11
N VAL A 290 -14.29 4.34 -8.36
CA VAL A 290 -13.72 5.09 -9.49
C VAL A 290 -14.73 5.22 -10.62
N THR A 291 -14.71 6.36 -11.29
CA THR A 291 -15.48 6.63 -12.51
C THR A 291 -14.68 7.47 -13.49
N LEU A 292 -15.12 7.47 -14.75
CA LEU A 292 -14.70 8.44 -15.75
C LEU A 292 -15.81 9.48 -15.94
N THR A 293 -15.49 10.75 -15.63
CA THR A 293 -16.41 11.88 -15.78
C THR A 293 -16.65 12.24 -17.26
N ALA A 294 -17.70 13.04 -17.52
CA ALA A 294 -18.02 13.52 -18.86
C ALA A 294 -16.87 14.32 -19.53
N ASP A 295 -16.02 14.96 -18.73
CA ASP A 295 -14.80 15.67 -19.21
C ASP A 295 -13.60 14.72 -19.44
N ALA A 296 -13.83 13.41 -19.46
CA ALA A 296 -12.80 12.37 -19.57
C ALA A 296 -11.74 12.42 -18.47
N LYS A 297 -12.11 12.88 -17.26
CA LYS A 297 -11.25 12.86 -16.07
C LYS A 297 -11.63 11.70 -15.16
N PHE A 298 -10.64 11.06 -14.55
CA PHE A 298 -10.88 10.07 -13.51
C PHE A 298 -11.25 10.78 -12.21
N GLU A 299 -12.33 10.31 -11.59
CA GLU A 299 -12.74 10.72 -10.26
C GLU A 299 -12.68 9.50 -9.34
N ILE A 300 -12.05 9.69 -8.18
CA ILE A 300 -11.95 8.67 -7.12
C ILE A 300 -12.77 9.18 -5.94
N LEU A 301 -13.73 8.37 -5.51
CA LEU A 301 -14.53 8.60 -4.32
C LEU A 301 -13.97 7.75 -3.18
N GLU A 302 -13.42 8.40 -2.16
CA GLU A 302 -13.03 7.75 -0.91
C GLU A 302 -14.24 7.74 0.04
N TYR A 303 -14.73 6.55 0.41
CA TYR A 303 -15.83 6.42 1.36
C TYR A 303 -15.28 6.37 2.78
N LEU A 304 -14.85 7.52 3.28
CA LEU A 304 -14.34 7.61 4.64
C LEU A 304 -15.46 7.63 5.70
N GLU A 305 -16.70 8.01 5.36
CA GLU A 305 -17.67 8.39 6.41
C GLU A 305 -19.15 8.07 6.13
N HIS A 306 -19.50 7.45 4.99
CA HIS A 306 -20.91 7.16 4.70
C HIS A 306 -21.23 5.68 4.90
N SER A 307 -22.25 5.42 5.73
CA SER A 307 -22.86 4.12 5.91
C SER A 307 -23.16 3.51 4.53
N TYR A 308 -22.58 2.35 4.26
CA TYR A 308 -22.56 1.61 2.99
C TYR A 308 -23.94 1.13 2.49
N GLY A 309 -25.03 1.72 2.98
CA GLY A 309 -26.40 1.24 2.82
C GLY A 309 -27.04 1.54 1.46
N ASP A 310 -26.62 2.59 0.76
CA ASP A 310 -27.54 3.20 -0.24
C ASP A 310 -27.03 3.22 -1.69
N ALA A 311 -25.80 2.75 -1.96
CA ALA A 311 -25.30 2.71 -3.32
C ALA A 311 -25.98 1.55 -4.09
N GLU A 312 -27.00 1.89 -4.88
CA GLU A 312 -27.78 0.91 -5.62
C GLU A 312 -26.90 0.20 -6.67
N PRO A 313 -26.81 -1.15 -6.63
CA PRO A 313 -26.19 -1.90 -7.70
C PRO A 313 -26.91 -1.63 -9.02
N ILE A 314 -26.15 -1.40 -10.08
CA ILE A 314 -26.70 -1.20 -11.42
C ILE A 314 -26.13 -2.21 -12.41
N GLU A 315 -26.95 -2.59 -13.38
CA GLU A 315 -26.55 -3.43 -14.50
C GLU A 315 -26.18 -2.57 -15.70
N ILE A 316 -25.02 -2.84 -16.30
CA ILE A 316 -24.57 -2.23 -17.55
C ILE A 316 -24.67 -3.28 -18.66
N LEU A 317 -25.38 -2.92 -19.74
CA LEU A 317 -25.62 -3.82 -20.88
C LEU A 317 -24.58 -3.63 -21.99
N GLU A 318 -23.92 -2.48 -22.00
CA GLU A 318 -22.88 -2.10 -22.94
C GLU A 318 -21.64 -2.98 -22.78
N ARG A 319 -21.20 -3.62 -23.87
CA ARG A 319 -20.09 -4.56 -23.85
C ARG A 319 -19.24 -4.45 -25.11
N LEU A 320 -17.96 -4.78 -24.93
CA LEU A 320 -17.07 -5.09 -26.04
C LEU A 320 -17.50 -6.41 -26.70
N THR A 321 -17.09 -6.62 -27.96
CA THR A 321 -17.18 -7.96 -28.56
C THR A 321 -16.20 -8.92 -27.88
N ALA A 322 -16.45 -10.23 -27.95
CA ALA A 322 -15.55 -11.22 -27.35
C ALA A 322 -14.10 -11.12 -27.85
N GLU A 323 -13.91 -10.77 -29.14
CA GLU A 323 -12.60 -10.55 -29.73
C GLU A 323 -11.90 -9.29 -29.15
N GLN A 324 -12.65 -8.19 -29.02
CA GLN A 324 -12.15 -6.96 -28.40
C GLN A 324 -11.78 -7.19 -26.92
N GLU A 325 -12.59 -7.94 -26.17
CA GLU A 325 -12.28 -8.31 -24.79
C GLU A 325 -10.99 -9.11 -24.68
N GLU A 326 -10.81 -10.14 -25.52
CA GLU A 326 -9.61 -10.98 -25.47
C GLU A 326 -8.36 -10.17 -25.85
N ARG A 327 -8.46 -9.30 -26.86
CA ARG A 327 -7.40 -8.36 -27.23
C ARG A 327 -7.05 -7.45 -26.05
N LEU A 328 -8.04 -6.92 -25.34
CA LEU A 328 -7.81 -6.06 -24.18
C LEU A 328 -7.16 -6.81 -23.01
N VAL A 329 -7.64 -8.02 -22.69
CA VAL A 329 -7.06 -8.87 -21.64
C VAL A 329 -5.60 -9.20 -21.95
N GLN A 330 -5.29 -9.58 -23.19
CA GLN A 330 -3.92 -9.89 -23.59
C GLN A 330 -2.99 -8.67 -23.42
N ARG A 331 -3.45 -7.48 -23.82
CA ARG A 331 -2.69 -6.24 -23.63
C ARG A 331 -2.44 -5.88 -22.16
N LEU A 332 -3.43 -6.10 -21.30
CA LEU A 332 -3.30 -5.89 -19.86
C LEU A 332 -2.28 -6.84 -19.21
N ARG A 333 -2.12 -8.05 -19.75
CA ARG A 333 -1.10 -9.02 -19.31
C ARG A 333 0.29 -8.66 -19.79
N GLU A 334 0.41 -8.18 -21.02
CA GLU A 334 1.70 -7.79 -21.63
C GLU A 334 2.28 -6.49 -21.05
N GLY A 335 1.53 -5.78 -20.19
CA GLY A 335 1.96 -4.50 -19.67
C GLY A 335 2.03 -3.41 -20.75
N ALA A 336 1.28 -3.56 -21.85
CA ALA A 336 1.38 -2.69 -23.02
C ALA A 336 0.98 -1.22 -22.77
N PHE A 337 0.56 -0.87 -21.54
CA PHE A 337 0.23 0.48 -21.09
C PHE A 337 1.39 1.14 -20.29
N GLU A 338 2.63 0.64 -20.43
CA GLU A 338 3.78 1.08 -19.64
C GLU A 338 4.49 2.42 -20.00
N PRO A 339 4.05 3.34 -20.89
CA PRO A 339 4.64 4.67 -20.84
C PRO A 339 4.02 5.46 -19.69
N GLY A 340 4.60 5.27 -18.50
CA GLY A 340 4.66 6.31 -17.48
C GLY A 340 3.32 6.88 -17.01
N LEU A 341 2.42 6.05 -16.49
CA LEU A 341 1.65 6.46 -15.32
C LEU A 341 2.63 6.59 -14.13
N ALA A 342 3.58 7.53 -14.23
CA ALA A 342 3.90 8.29 -13.05
C ALA A 342 2.57 8.94 -12.72
N TYR A 343 1.87 8.42 -11.71
CA TYR A 343 0.89 9.24 -11.05
C TYR A 343 1.67 10.52 -10.73
N GLU A 344 1.39 11.63 -11.42
CA GLU A 344 1.62 12.94 -10.82
C GLU A 344 0.72 12.90 -9.61
N THR A 345 1.21 12.27 -8.55
CA THR A 345 0.60 12.30 -7.26
C THR A 345 0.66 13.77 -6.90
N HIS A 346 -0.48 14.45 -7.09
CA HIS A 346 -1.00 15.22 -5.97
C HIS A 346 -0.70 14.39 -4.74
N ASP A 347 0.11 14.94 -3.83
CA ASP A 347 0.70 14.25 -2.68
C ASP A 347 -0.10 13.01 -2.31
N PRO A 348 0.52 11.80 -2.27
CA PRO A 348 -0.21 10.58 -1.86
C PRO A 348 -1.01 10.97 -0.63
N PRO A 349 -2.34 10.75 -0.58
CA PRO A 349 -3.28 11.47 0.28
C PRO A 349 -2.84 11.42 1.74
N SER A 350 -1.93 12.34 2.03
CA SER A 350 -1.49 12.85 3.30
C SER A 350 -2.17 14.21 3.45
N ARG A 351 -3.30 14.40 2.75
CA ARG A 351 -4.31 15.35 3.18
C ARG A 351 -4.53 15.05 4.65
N SER A 352 -4.27 16.05 5.47
CA SER A 352 -4.89 16.13 6.77
C SER A 352 -6.37 15.80 6.56
N ARG A 353 -6.86 14.67 7.11
CA ARG A 353 -8.30 14.34 7.11
C ARG A 353 -9.02 15.62 7.49
N ARG A 354 -9.84 16.14 6.58
CA ARG A 354 -10.82 17.16 6.91
C ARG A 354 -11.79 16.46 7.86
N THR A 355 -11.92 16.99 9.06
CA THR A 355 -12.90 16.50 10.01
C THR A 355 -14.29 16.89 9.48
N ARG A 356 -15.34 16.19 9.93
CA ARG A 356 -16.72 16.59 9.65
C ARG A 356 -17.01 18.05 10.05
N ALA A 357 -16.27 18.63 11.01
CA ALA A 357 -16.35 20.05 11.35
C ALA A 357 -15.91 20.97 10.19
N ASP A 358 -14.91 20.57 9.40
CA ASP A 358 -14.43 21.33 8.24
C ASP A 358 -15.41 21.31 7.04
N LEU A 359 -16.39 20.40 7.05
CA LEU A 359 -17.42 20.27 6.01
C LEU A 359 -18.75 20.96 6.40
N VAL A 360 -18.97 21.22 7.69
CA VAL A 360 -20.17 21.92 8.18
C VAL A 360 -20.05 23.45 8.02
N ASP A 361 -18.82 23.98 7.98
CA ASP A 361 -18.59 25.43 7.77
C ASP A 361 -18.62 25.86 6.29
N GLU A 362 -18.74 24.93 5.34
CA GLU A 362 -18.82 25.20 3.89
C GLU A 362 -20.23 24.98 3.29
N ALA A 363 -21.25 24.68 4.11
CA ALA A 363 -22.66 24.55 3.71
C ALA A 363 -23.53 25.65 4.32
#